data_AF-A0A5N5LWP3-F1
#
_entry.id   AF-A0A5N5LWP3-F1
#
_cell.length_a   1.000
_cell.length_b   1.000
_cell.length_c   1.000
_cell.angle_alpha   90.00
_cell.angle_beta   90.00
_cell.angle_gamma   90.00
#
_symmetry.space_group_name_H-M   'P 1'
#
loop_
_entity.id
_entity.type
_entity.pdbx_description
1 polymer ?
#
loop_
_entity_poly.entity_id
_entity_poly.type
_entity_poly.pdbx_seq_one_letter_code
_entity_poly.pdbx_strand_id
1 'polypeptide(L)'
;MATERPDSEEAMLDDEIANLKKRAKRLRADIKTHCSTIASAFAPEDFPAELVDIISQQQAHTQESLWRIGAGVTAFKVQDPDPRAVNGGSVLGIRFEIMRGGRFIQTYVVLLNRPYGKDGQEDDVAKAYLRVHRHTIPNCIPLGGLAARYLPPHTVTDAIGDDDGPAKRKTQDLSLFVKELRQRLVAYHNRLGAVADMRRAAGLVDADEKRRNKRKRRRTEGESEVPDESAGSSEEDESEDGDGDGGAPRIIEFSSKDAEAKQIEVNWSNGDLCRIVLDDDGEIEKCVMFGANGQRDAAAARDFQQRVTRVDRLQDAIRRKQGLEPA
;
A
#
# COMPACT_ATOMS: atom_id res chain seq x y z
N MET A 1 -46.09 -34.49 -27.34
CA MET A 1 -45.14 -35.13 -26.43
C MET A 1 -44.03 -34.13 -26.17
N ALA A 2 -44.13 -33.36 -25.10
CA ALA A 2 -43.13 -32.36 -24.72
C ALA A 2 -42.01 -33.04 -23.93
N THR A 3 -40.78 -32.93 -24.42
CA THR A 3 -39.56 -33.41 -23.78
C THR A 3 -39.07 -32.38 -22.77
N GLU A 4 -39.62 -32.39 -21.57
CA GLU A 4 -39.02 -31.73 -20.40
C GLU A 4 -38.05 -32.72 -19.73
N ARG A 5 -36.75 -32.40 -19.73
CA ARG A 5 -35.71 -32.72 -18.70
C ARG A 5 -34.28 -32.69 -19.29
N PRO A 6 -33.64 -31.52 -19.37
CA PRO A 6 -32.17 -31.43 -19.33
C PRO A 6 -31.62 -30.73 -18.06
N ASP A 7 -32.37 -29.82 -17.44
CA ASP A 7 -31.88 -28.97 -16.33
C ASP A 7 -31.47 -29.74 -15.06
N SER A 8 -32.04 -30.93 -14.85
CA SER A 8 -31.72 -31.82 -13.72
C SER A 8 -30.35 -32.47 -13.85
N GLU A 9 -29.92 -32.81 -15.07
CA GLU A 9 -28.63 -33.47 -15.29
C GLU A 9 -27.50 -32.44 -15.23
N GLU A 10 -27.73 -31.24 -15.77
CA GLU A 10 -26.78 -30.12 -15.70
C GLU A 10 -26.50 -29.71 -14.25
N ALA A 11 -27.53 -29.58 -13.41
CA ALA A 11 -27.36 -29.26 -11.99
C ALA A 11 -26.58 -30.35 -11.23
N MET A 12 -26.83 -31.62 -11.52
CA MET A 12 -26.09 -32.74 -10.90
C MET A 12 -24.62 -32.76 -11.31
N LEU A 13 -24.32 -32.46 -12.58
CA LEU A 13 -22.95 -32.35 -13.09
C LEU A 13 -22.20 -31.16 -12.46
N ASP A 14 -22.87 -30.02 -12.26
CA ASP A 14 -22.28 -28.86 -11.59
C ASP A 14 -21.95 -29.13 -10.12
N ASP A 15 -22.81 -29.84 -9.40
CA ASP A 15 -22.56 -30.30 -8.04
C ASP A 15 -21.39 -31.29 -7.96
N GLU A 16 -21.30 -32.20 -8.94
CA GLU A 16 -20.18 -33.13 -9.04
C GLU A 16 -18.86 -32.40 -9.34
N ILE A 17 -18.86 -31.44 -10.28
CA ILE A 17 -17.70 -30.59 -10.57
C ILE A 17 -17.29 -29.79 -9.33
N ALA A 18 -18.25 -29.24 -8.58
CA ALA A 18 -17.97 -28.52 -7.34
C ALA A 18 -17.33 -29.43 -6.28
N ASN A 19 -17.81 -30.67 -6.14
CA ASN A 19 -17.26 -31.66 -5.23
C ASN A 19 -15.87 -32.15 -5.66
N LEU A 20 -15.64 -32.37 -6.96
CA LEU A 20 -14.34 -32.73 -7.51
C LEU A 20 -13.32 -31.59 -7.30
N LYS A 21 -13.72 -30.33 -7.50
CA LYS A 21 -12.88 -29.16 -7.19
C LYS A 21 -12.53 -29.08 -5.70
N LYS A 22 -13.50 -29.33 -4.81
CA LYS A 22 -13.25 -29.39 -3.35
C LYS A 22 -12.27 -30.53 -3.00
N ARG A 23 -12.45 -31.71 -3.59
CA ARG A 23 -11.58 -32.88 -3.37
C ARG A 23 -10.16 -32.63 -3.89
N ALA A 24 -10.02 -32.07 -5.08
CA ALA A 24 -8.72 -31.69 -5.64
C ALA A 24 -8.00 -30.65 -4.76
N LYS A 25 -8.75 -29.67 -4.22
CA LYS A 25 -8.19 -28.69 -3.28
C LYS A 25 -7.69 -29.34 -1.99
N ARG A 26 -8.43 -30.30 -1.42
CA ARG A 26 -8.00 -31.07 -0.24
C ARG A 26 -6.77 -31.92 -0.54
N LEU A 27 -6.78 -32.71 -1.62
CA LEU A 27 -5.63 -33.53 -2.01
C LEU A 27 -4.36 -32.70 -2.23
N ARG A 28 -4.47 -31.53 -2.88
CA ARG A 28 -3.33 -30.61 -3.04
C ARG A 28 -2.81 -30.08 -1.71
N ALA A 29 -3.69 -29.82 -0.75
CA ALA A 29 -3.29 -29.42 0.59
C ALA A 29 -2.55 -30.57 1.27
N ASP A 30 -3.10 -31.78 1.24
CA ASP A 30 -2.50 -32.97 1.86
C ASP A 30 -1.14 -33.32 1.26
N ILE A 31 -1.00 -33.32 -0.08
CA ILE A 31 0.28 -33.53 -0.77
C ILE A 31 1.31 -32.49 -0.29
N LYS A 32 0.92 -31.22 -0.18
CA LYS A 32 1.82 -30.16 0.27
C LYS A 32 2.30 -30.42 1.71
N THR A 33 1.41 -30.85 2.60
CA THR A 33 1.77 -31.20 3.99
C THR A 33 2.73 -32.38 4.02
N HIS A 34 2.41 -33.46 3.30
CA HIS A 34 3.25 -34.66 3.22
C HIS A 34 4.63 -34.36 2.63
N CYS A 35 4.72 -33.59 1.55
CA CYS A 35 5.99 -33.17 0.96
C CYS A 35 6.82 -32.33 1.95
N SER A 36 6.20 -31.45 2.72
CA SER A 36 6.91 -30.65 3.73
C SER A 36 7.46 -31.53 4.88
N THR A 37 6.68 -32.51 5.32
CA THR A 37 7.10 -33.46 6.37
C THR A 37 8.23 -34.36 5.87
N ILE A 38 8.12 -34.90 4.65
CA ILE A 38 9.14 -35.77 4.04
C ILE A 38 10.45 -34.99 3.81
N ALA A 39 10.36 -33.75 3.28
CA ALA A 39 11.53 -32.90 3.08
C ALA A 39 12.24 -32.53 4.39
N SER A 40 11.54 -32.54 5.53
CA SER A 40 12.13 -32.29 6.84
C SER A 40 12.72 -33.54 7.52
N ALA A 41 12.32 -34.74 7.10
CA ALA A 41 12.62 -36.01 7.79
C ALA A 41 13.73 -36.85 7.13
N PHE A 42 14.03 -36.64 5.84
CA PHE A 42 14.97 -37.47 5.08
C PHE A 42 16.22 -36.68 4.65
N ALA A 43 17.36 -37.36 4.66
CA ALA A 43 18.61 -36.84 4.11
C ALA A 43 18.53 -36.74 2.57
N PRO A 44 19.17 -35.74 1.94
CA PRO A 44 19.03 -35.44 0.52
C PRO A 44 19.57 -36.53 -0.45
N GLU A 45 20.22 -37.58 0.04
CA GLU A 45 20.91 -38.57 -0.81
C GLU A 45 20.00 -39.64 -1.42
N ASP A 46 18.78 -39.84 -0.90
CA ASP A 46 17.84 -40.89 -1.37
C ASP A 46 16.75 -40.38 -2.33
N PHE A 47 16.78 -39.10 -2.72
CA PHE A 47 15.74 -38.49 -3.55
C PHE A 47 16.10 -38.44 -5.04
N PRO A 48 15.13 -38.63 -5.96
CA PRO A 48 15.30 -38.32 -7.37
C PRO A 48 15.81 -36.89 -7.57
N ALA A 49 16.75 -36.68 -8.49
CA ALA A 49 17.38 -35.38 -8.72
C ALA A 49 16.38 -34.24 -8.98
N GLU A 50 15.28 -34.52 -9.69
CA GLU A 50 14.20 -33.57 -9.93
C GLU A 50 13.52 -33.09 -8.64
N LEU A 51 13.35 -33.98 -7.65
CA LEU A 51 12.77 -33.64 -6.35
C LEU A 51 13.74 -32.79 -5.52
N VAL A 52 15.04 -33.08 -5.59
CA VAL A 52 16.07 -32.26 -4.94
C VAL A 52 16.07 -30.84 -5.52
N ASP A 53 15.95 -30.70 -6.84
CA ASP A 53 15.85 -29.40 -7.50
C ASP A 53 14.61 -28.63 -7.06
N ILE A 54 13.43 -29.28 -7.01
CA ILE A 54 12.19 -28.64 -6.55
C ILE A 54 12.31 -28.19 -5.08
N ILE A 55 12.89 -29.03 -4.22
CA ILE A 55 13.10 -28.70 -2.80
C ILE A 55 14.07 -27.51 -2.69
N SER A 56 15.16 -27.50 -3.45
CA SER A 56 16.12 -26.40 -3.44
C SER A 56 15.51 -25.08 -3.91
N GLN A 57 14.67 -25.12 -4.96
CA GLN A 57 13.93 -23.96 -5.45
C GLN A 57 12.92 -23.46 -4.41
N GLN A 58 12.23 -24.38 -3.72
CA GLN A 58 11.30 -24.04 -2.65
C GLN A 58 12.01 -23.43 -1.44
N GLN A 59 13.19 -23.94 -1.07
CA GLN A 59 14.03 -23.39 -0.02
C GLN A 59 14.51 -21.98 -0.39
N ALA A 60 15.03 -21.79 -1.61
CA ALA A 60 15.45 -20.49 -2.13
C ALA A 60 14.29 -19.49 -2.15
N HIS A 61 13.10 -19.90 -2.61
CA HIS A 61 11.90 -19.06 -2.61
C HIS A 61 11.45 -18.68 -1.18
N THR A 62 11.51 -19.63 -0.25
CA THR A 62 11.17 -19.38 1.16
C THR A 62 12.16 -18.40 1.79
N GLN A 63 13.44 -18.56 1.51
CA GLN A 63 14.50 -17.66 1.96
C GLN A 63 14.33 -16.25 1.36
N GLU A 64 14.06 -16.13 0.05
CA GLU A 64 13.78 -14.84 -0.59
C GLU A 64 12.56 -14.16 0.04
N SER A 65 11.48 -14.93 0.27
CA SER A 65 10.26 -14.43 0.91
C SER A 65 10.54 -13.93 2.33
N LEU A 66 11.38 -14.64 3.10
CA LEU A 66 11.77 -14.22 4.44
C LEU A 66 12.56 -12.90 4.42
N TRP A 67 13.51 -12.74 3.49
CA TRP A 67 14.26 -11.50 3.33
C TRP A 67 13.37 -10.33 2.94
N ARG A 68 12.41 -10.56 2.05
CA ARG A 68 11.42 -9.56 1.63
C ARG A 68 10.57 -9.09 2.80
N ILE A 69 10.08 -10.02 3.63
CA ILE A 69 9.29 -9.70 4.82
C ILE A 69 10.13 -8.95 5.87
N GLY A 70 11.34 -9.42 6.15
CA GLY A 70 12.18 -8.87 7.23
C GLY A 70 12.82 -7.52 6.89
N ALA A 71 13.36 -7.36 5.68
CA ALA A 71 14.02 -6.12 5.27
C ALA A 71 13.02 -5.06 4.77
N GLY A 72 11.90 -5.49 4.15
CA GLY A 72 10.95 -4.61 3.46
C GLY A 72 11.53 -3.89 2.24
N VAL A 73 12.83 -4.02 1.96
CA VAL A 73 13.48 -3.57 0.72
C VAL A 73 14.46 -4.64 0.27
N THR A 74 14.37 -5.02 -1.01
CA THR A 74 15.26 -6.02 -1.60
C THR A 74 15.77 -5.58 -2.97
N ALA A 75 16.98 -5.97 -3.30
CA ALA A 75 17.57 -5.74 -4.63
C ALA A 75 17.44 -7.00 -5.49
N PHE A 76 17.24 -6.82 -6.79
CA PHE A 76 17.18 -7.89 -7.77
C PHE A 76 17.80 -7.43 -9.10
N LYS A 77 18.29 -8.38 -9.90
CA LYS A 77 18.89 -8.08 -11.20
C LYS A 77 17.80 -8.18 -12.27
N VAL A 78 17.82 -7.23 -13.20
CA VAL A 78 16.93 -7.20 -14.37
C VAL A 78 17.79 -7.06 -15.61
N GLN A 79 17.42 -7.79 -16.65
CA GLN A 79 18.03 -7.67 -17.97
C GLN A 79 17.02 -6.95 -18.88
N ASP A 80 17.39 -5.77 -19.35
CA ASP A 80 16.66 -5.07 -20.41
C ASP A 80 16.87 -5.86 -21.72
N PRO A 81 15.79 -6.32 -22.37
CA PRO A 81 15.90 -7.06 -23.63
C PRO A 81 16.29 -6.18 -24.82
N ASP A 82 16.29 -4.84 -24.69
CA ASP A 82 16.69 -3.95 -25.78
C ASP A 82 18.18 -4.13 -26.12
N PRO A 83 18.54 -4.51 -27.36
CA PRO A 83 19.93 -4.62 -27.78
C PRO A 83 20.71 -3.30 -27.73
N ARG A 84 20.02 -2.15 -27.65
CA ARG A 84 20.62 -0.81 -27.47
C ARG A 84 20.58 -0.32 -26.02
N ALA A 85 20.22 -1.19 -25.08
CA ALA A 85 20.17 -0.81 -23.69
C ALA A 85 21.57 -0.48 -23.13
N VAL A 86 21.60 0.57 -22.31
CA VAL A 86 22.78 1.01 -21.58
C VAL A 86 23.39 -0.15 -20.78
N ASN A 87 24.73 -0.24 -20.75
CA ASN A 87 25.47 -1.24 -19.97
C ASN A 87 25.03 -2.67 -20.31
N GLY A 88 24.86 -2.95 -21.61
CA GLY A 88 24.41 -4.24 -22.12
C GLY A 88 23.07 -4.70 -21.55
N GLY A 89 22.20 -3.76 -21.19
CA GLY A 89 20.89 -4.03 -20.57
C GLY A 89 20.92 -4.47 -19.11
N SER A 90 22.08 -4.41 -18.43
CA SER A 90 22.15 -4.75 -17.02
C SER A 90 21.53 -3.64 -16.15
N VAL A 91 20.42 -3.96 -15.51
CA VAL A 91 19.62 -3.06 -14.67
C VAL A 91 19.55 -3.60 -13.24
N LEU A 92 19.75 -2.71 -12.26
CA LEU A 92 19.56 -3.02 -10.85
C LEU A 92 18.13 -2.63 -10.44
N GLY A 93 17.30 -3.60 -10.12
CA GLY A 93 15.98 -3.40 -9.55
C GLY A 93 16.04 -3.32 -8.02
N ILE A 94 15.28 -2.39 -7.45
CA ILE A 94 15.06 -2.27 -6.01
C ILE A 94 13.56 -2.34 -5.77
N ARG A 95 13.15 -3.31 -4.96
CA ARG A 95 11.76 -3.55 -4.58
C ARG A 95 11.54 -3.00 -3.18
N PHE A 96 10.49 -2.21 -3.00
CA PHE A 96 10.01 -1.70 -1.74
C PHE A 96 8.68 -2.36 -1.41
N GLU A 97 8.63 -3.02 -0.26
CA GLU A 97 7.46 -3.69 0.25
C GLU A 97 7.05 -3.04 1.56
N ILE A 98 5.79 -2.61 1.62
CA ILE A 98 5.25 -1.87 2.75
C ILE A 98 4.12 -2.71 3.30
N MET A 99 4.15 -2.95 4.59
CA MET A 99 3.10 -3.65 5.29
C MET A 99 2.17 -2.65 5.95
N ARG A 100 0.86 -2.80 5.72
CA ARG A 100 -0.19 -2.05 6.41
C ARG A 100 -1.30 -3.02 6.81
N GLY A 101 -1.76 -2.93 8.07
CA GLY A 101 -2.85 -3.77 8.56
C GLY A 101 -2.60 -5.28 8.43
N GLY A 102 -1.35 -5.70 8.65
CA GLY A 102 -0.94 -7.12 8.54
C GLY A 102 -0.89 -7.67 7.11
N ARG A 103 -0.94 -6.82 6.08
CA ARG A 103 -0.83 -7.21 4.67
C ARG A 103 0.17 -6.34 3.94
N PHE A 104 0.87 -6.93 2.99
CA PHE A 104 1.67 -6.16 2.05
C PHE A 104 0.76 -5.46 1.05
N ILE A 105 0.99 -4.16 0.87
CA ILE A 105 0.36 -3.41 -0.22
C ILE A 105 1.09 -3.69 -1.54
N GLN A 106 0.62 -3.09 -2.63
CA GLN A 106 1.31 -3.17 -3.91
C GLN A 106 2.75 -2.70 -3.78
N THR A 107 3.66 -3.51 -4.32
CA THR A 107 5.10 -3.27 -4.21
C THR A 107 5.52 -2.14 -5.14
N TYR A 108 6.45 -1.33 -4.67
CA TYR A 108 7.09 -0.31 -5.49
C TYR A 108 8.42 -0.80 -6.01
N VAL A 109 8.75 -0.45 -7.25
CA VAL A 109 10.00 -0.83 -7.88
C VAL A 109 10.69 0.42 -8.38
N VAL A 110 12.00 0.50 -8.17
CA VAL A 110 12.90 1.48 -8.78
C VAL A 110 13.94 0.70 -9.56
N LEU A 111 14.06 0.98 -10.85
CA LEU A 111 15.04 0.41 -11.75
C LEU A 111 16.17 1.42 -11.94
N LEU A 112 17.40 0.99 -11.67
CA LEU A 112 18.62 1.80 -11.79
C LEU A 112 19.48 1.26 -12.94
N ASN A 113 19.95 2.15 -13.81
CA ASN A 113 20.92 1.83 -14.85
C ASN A 113 22.27 2.49 -14.57
N ARG A 114 23.29 2.14 -15.35
CA ARG A 114 24.65 2.67 -15.27
C ARG A 114 25.01 3.38 -16.58
N PRO A 115 24.57 4.64 -16.77
CA PRO A 115 24.71 5.34 -18.05
C PRO A 115 26.11 5.90 -18.31
N TYR A 116 26.99 5.91 -17.31
CA TYR A 116 28.28 6.60 -17.39
C TYR A 116 29.43 5.69 -17.82
N GLY A 117 29.25 4.36 -17.78
CA GLY A 117 30.22 3.43 -18.35
C GLY A 117 30.10 3.44 -19.88
N LYS A 118 31.17 3.84 -20.57
CA LYS A 118 31.27 3.61 -22.02
C LYS A 118 31.54 2.13 -22.28
N ASP A 119 30.91 1.57 -23.29
CA ASP A 119 31.21 0.22 -23.76
C ASP A 119 32.69 0.16 -24.19
N GLY A 120 33.49 -0.63 -23.46
CA GLY A 120 34.90 -0.89 -23.78
C GLY A 120 35.95 0.03 -23.13
N GLN A 121 35.57 1.03 -22.30
CA GLN A 121 36.54 1.84 -21.55
C GLN A 121 36.41 1.54 -20.05
N GLU A 122 37.43 0.91 -19.47
CA GLU A 122 37.51 0.52 -18.04
C GLU A 122 37.81 1.71 -17.12
N ASP A 123 36.98 2.76 -17.18
CA ASP A 123 36.90 3.69 -16.07
C ASP A 123 36.01 3.05 -15.00
N ASP A 124 36.61 2.25 -14.11
CA ASP A 124 35.92 1.55 -13.01
C ASP A 124 35.05 2.49 -12.17
N VAL A 125 35.47 3.75 -12.08
CA VAL A 125 34.75 4.82 -11.40
C VAL A 125 33.41 5.11 -12.08
N ALA A 126 33.35 5.16 -13.41
CA ALA A 126 32.13 5.49 -14.14
C ALA A 126 31.11 4.34 -14.14
N LYS A 127 31.57 3.08 -14.06
CA LYS A 127 30.71 1.90 -13.90
C LYS A 127 30.01 1.86 -12.53
N ALA A 128 30.51 2.58 -11.53
CA ALA A 128 29.91 2.62 -10.19
C ALA A 128 28.70 3.54 -10.07
N TYR A 129 28.54 4.54 -10.95
CA TYR A 129 27.47 5.54 -10.84
C TYR A 129 26.14 5.02 -11.39
N LEU A 130 25.12 5.06 -10.54
CA LEU A 130 23.76 4.65 -10.81
C LEU A 130 22.90 5.87 -11.17
N ARG A 131 21.88 5.64 -12.01
CA ARG A 131 20.84 6.61 -12.33
C ARG A 131 19.48 5.93 -12.32
N VAL A 132 18.46 6.64 -11.84
CA VAL A 132 17.07 6.18 -11.92
C VAL A 132 16.63 6.11 -13.38
N HIS A 133 16.24 4.91 -13.83
CA HIS A 133 15.75 4.64 -15.17
C HIS A 133 14.22 4.65 -15.23
N ARG A 134 13.57 3.81 -14.40
CA ARG A 134 12.10 3.69 -14.31
C ARG A 134 11.67 3.45 -12.87
N HIS A 135 10.44 3.80 -12.51
CA HIS A 135 9.89 3.51 -11.19
C HIS A 135 8.37 3.40 -11.20
N THR A 136 7.82 2.81 -10.14
CA THR A 136 6.37 2.79 -9.87
C THR A 136 5.97 3.67 -8.68
N ILE A 137 6.92 4.45 -8.13
CA ILE A 137 6.71 5.38 -7.00
C ILE A 137 5.64 6.44 -7.34
N PRO A 138 4.70 6.76 -6.43
CA PRO A 138 3.72 7.82 -6.63
C PRO A 138 4.37 9.17 -6.94
N ASN A 139 3.79 9.93 -7.87
CA ASN A 139 4.33 11.22 -8.32
C ASN A 139 4.44 12.27 -7.20
N CYS A 140 3.64 12.11 -6.15
CA CYS A 140 3.67 12.98 -4.97
C CYS A 140 4.92 12.75 -4.10
N ILE A 141 5.69 11.68 -4.31
CA ILE A 141 6.97 11.49 -3.64
C ILE A 141 8.09 12.04 -4.54
N PRO A 142 8.94 12.98 -4.05
CA PRO A 142 9.92 13.68 -4.88
C PRO A 142 11.16 12.81 -5.17
N LEU A 143 11.00 11.78 -6.01
CA LEU A 143 12.06 10.84 -6.38
C LEU A 143 13.23 11.54 -7.09
N GLY A 144 12.95 12.51 -7.96
CA GLY A 144 13.98 13.27 -8.67
C GLY A 144 14.90 14.04 -7.71
N GLY A 145 14.33 14.66 -6.68
CA GLY A 145 15.09 15.36 -5.63
C GLY A 145 15.93 14.41 -4.78
N LEU A 146 15.39 13.23 -4.45
CA LEU A 146 16.13 12.17 -3.77
C LEU A 146 17.31 11.67 -4.60
N ALA A 147 17.08 11.41 -5.88
CA ALA A 147 18.12 10.95 -6.79
C ALA A 147 19.21 12.03 -6.96
N ALA A 148 18.84 13.30 -7.12
CA ALA A 148 19.84 14.38 -7.21
C ALA A 148 20.70 14.52 -5.95
N ARG A 149 20.12 14.26 -4.76
CA ARG A 149 20.82 14.35 -3.47
C ARG A 149 21.74 13.17 -3.21
N TYR A 150 21.27 11.94 -3.47
CA TYR A 150 21.95 10.71 -3.05
C TYR A 150 22.58 9.93 -4.20
N LEU A 151 22.12 10.12 -5.43
CA LEU A 151 22.64 9.52 -6.67
C LEU A 151 23.06 10.62 -7.67
N PRO A 152 23.92 11.58 -7.27
CA PRO A 152 24.37 12.64 -8.18
C PRO A 152 25.05 12.07 -9.43
N PRO A 153 24.90 12.71 -10.59
CA PRO A 153 25.56 12.28 -11.82
C PRO A 153 27.08 12.41 -11.67
N HIS A 154 27.82 11.59 -12.41
CA HIS A 154 29.27 11.76 -12.54
C HIS A 154 29.56 13.06 -13.32
N THR A 155 30.08 14.09 -12.65
CA THR A 155 30.51 15.34 -13.31
C THR A 155 31.89 15.16 -13.92
N VAL A 156 31.97 15.24 -15.25
CA VAL A 156 33.25 15.23 -16.00
C VAL A 156 34.01 16.57 -15.83
N THR A 157 33.31 17.64 -15.41
CA THR A 157 33.86 18.98 -15.20
C THR A 157 34.82 19.09 -14.03
N ASP A 158 34.89 18.10 -13.14
CA ASP A 158 35.89 18.06 -12.05
C ASP A 158 37.33 17.83 -12.58
N ALA A 159 37.49 17.65 -13.90
CA ALA A 159 38.79 17.44 -14.56
C ALA A 159 39.29 18.65 -15.38
N ILE A 160 38.47 19.68 -15.65
CA ILE A 160 38.85 20.81 -16.51
C ILE A 160 38.26 22.13 -15.98
N GLY A 161 39.01 22.87 -15.16
CA GLY A 161 38.78 24.30 -14.92
C GLY A 161 38.92 24.79 -13.47
N ASP A 162 39.99 25.55 -13.24
CA ASP A 162 40.26 26.58 -12.22
C ASP A 162 39.21 26.86 -11.13
N ASP A 163 39.55 26.57 -9.87
CA ASP A 163 39.67 27.53 -8.74
C ASP A 163 40.13 26.76 -7.48
N ASP A 164 40.93 27.40 -6.62
CA ASP A 164 41.71 26.81 -5.53
C ASP A 164 40.88 25.99 -4.50
N GLY A 165 40.92 24.66 -4.62
CA GLY A 165 40.50 23.71 -3.58
C GLY A 165 40.21 22.30 -4.15
N PRO A 166 40.48 21.19 -3.43
CA PRO A 166 40.16 19.86 -3.95
C PRO A 166 38.65 19.72 -4.10
N ALA A 167 38.16 19.73 -5.34
CA ALA A 167 36.77 19.48 -5.67
C ALA A 167 36.33 18.15 -5.04
N LYS A 168 35.54 18.22 -3.96
CA LYS A 168 35.00 17.02 -3.30
C LYS A 168 33.99 16.38 -4.25
N ARG A 169 34.44 15.35 -4.98
CA ARG A 169 33.57 14.47 -5.76
C ARG A 169 32.42 14.01 -4.86
N LYS A 170 31.18 14.28 -5.27
CA LYS A 170 30.00 13.83 -4.52
C LYS A 170 29.81 12.33 -4.75
N THR A 171 30.28 11.52 -3.81
CA THR A 171 30.08 10.07 -3.81
C THR A 171 28.59 9.74 -3.74
N GLN A 172 28.13 8.81 -4.57
CA GLN A 172 26.77 8.29 -4.48
C GLN A 172 26.59 7.44 -3.23
N ASP A 173 25.44 7.56 -2.58
CA ASP A 173 25.04 6.71 -1.46
C ASP A 173 23.68 6.06 -1.76
N LEU A 174 23.75 4.83 -2.26
CA LEU A 174 22.56 4.05 -2.55
C LEU A 174 21.79 3.67 -1.28
N SER A 175 22.50 3.41 -0.18
CA SER A 175 21.88 2.98 1.08
C SER A 175 21.04 4.09 1.68
N LEU A 176 21.54 5.32 1.67
CA LEU A 176 20.77 6.49 2.11
C LEU A 176 19.62 6.80 1.16
N PHE A 177 19.82 6.73 -0.16
CA PHE A 177 18.74 6.89 -1.13
C PHE A 177 17.58 5.93 -0.84
N VAL A 178 17.90 4.65 -0.65
CA VAL A 178 16.93 3.59 -0.38
C VAL A 178 16.24 3.81 0.96
N LYS A 179 17.00 4.14 2.01
CA LYS A 179 16.45 4.39 3.35
C LYS A 179 15.42 5.52 3.33
N GLU A 180 15.78 6.65 2.72
CA GLU A 180 14.95 7.85 2.65
C GLU A 180 13.71 7.63 1.79
N LEU A 181 13.86 6.96 0.65
CA LEU A 181 12.72 6.61 -0.19
C LEU A 181 11.75 5.67 0.53
N ARG A 182 12.26 4.66 1.24
CA ARG A 182 11.44 3.75 2.05
C ARG A 182 10.69 4.52 3.14
N GLN A 183 11.37 5.42 3.87
CA GLN A 183 10.74 6.23 4.91
C GLN A 183 9.58 7.05 4.36
N ARG A 184 9.78 7.75 3.23
CA ARG A 184 8.71 8.54 2.59
C ARG A 184 7.53 7.69 2.14
N LEU A 185 7.80 6.53 1.56
CA LEU A 185 6.76 5.60 1.14
C LEU A 185 5.96 5.06 2.33
N VAL A 186 6.63 4.67 3.42
CA VAL A 186 5.97 4.21 4.65
C VAL A 186 5.12 5.32 5.24
N ALA A 187 5.67 6.53 5.38
CA ALA A 187 4.95 7.68 5.88
C ALA A 187 3.70 8.01 5.05
N TYR A 188 3.83 8.00 3.72
CA TYR A 188 2.71 8.18 2.80
C TYR A 188 1.59 7.18 3.06
N HIS A 189 1.91 5.89 3.19
CA HIS A 189 0.90 4.86 3.45
C HIS A 189 0.35 4.88 4.87
N ASN A 190 1.09 5.37 5.85
CA ASN A 190 0.60 5.61 7.21
C ASN A 190 -0.39 6.78 7.24
N ARG A 191 -0.16 7.86 6.48
CA ARG A 191 -1.11 8.98 6.36
C ARG A 191 -2.41 8.54 5.67
N LEU A 192 -2.32 7.85 4.53
CA LEU A 192 -3.49 7.21 3.90
C LEU A 192 -4.15 6.16 4.81
N GLY A 193 -3.31 5.52 5.63
CA GLY A 193 -3.62 4.80 6.87
C GLY A 193 -4.72 5.43 7.68
N ALA A 194 -4.26 6.43 8.42
CA ALA A 194 -5.05 7.16 9.38
C ALA A 194 -6.28 7.79 8.72
N VAL A 195 -6.17 8.37 7.52
CA VAL A 195 -7.35 8.97 6.85
C VAL A 195 -8.47 7.95 6.64
N ALA A 196 -8.16 6.73 6.18
CA ALA A 196 -9.16 5.70 5.99
C ALA A 196 -9.73 5.16 7.32
N ASP A 197 -8.86 4.98 8.32
CA ASP A 197 -9.28 4.53 9.65
C ASP A 197 -10.16 5.58 10.35
N MET A 198 -9.88 6.86 10.13
CA MET A 198 -10.69 7.99 10.60
C MET A 198 -12.06 8.05 9.93
N ARG A 199 -12.12 7.90 8.60
CA ARG A 199 -13.39 7.80 7.88
C ARG A 199 -14.24 6.66 8.42
N ARG A 200 -13.64 5.49 8.64
CA ARG A 200 -14.33 4.34 9.25
C ARG A 200 -14.80 4.65 10.68
N ALA A 201 -13.97 5.27 11.51
CA ALA A 201 -14.32 5.62 12.89
C ALA A 201 -15.46 6.66 12.96
N ALA A 202 -15.52 7.57 11.99
CA ALA A 202 -16.58 8.55 11.84
C ALA A 202 -17.88 7.98 11.23
N GLY A 203 -17.90 6.69 10.85
CA GLY A 203 -19.04 6.08 10.15
C GLY A 203 -19.17 6.50 8.68
N LEU A 204 -18.17 7.19 8.14
CA LEU A 204 -18.09 7.62 6.74
C LEU A 204 -17.58 6.44 5.89
N VAL A 205 -18.45 5.45 5.67
CA VAL A 205 -18.12 4.26 4.88
C VAL A 205 -18.14 4.60 3.39
N ASP A 206 -17.04 4.33 2.69
CA ASP A 206 -16.96 4.52 1.23
C ASP A 206 -18.03 3.67 0.51
N ALA A 207 -18.66 4.23 -0.52
CA ALA A 207 -19.71 3.55 -1.28
C ALA A 207 -19.29 2.17 -1.81
N ASP A 208 -18.01 2.00 -2.15
CA ASP A 208 -17.43 0.73 -2.58
C ASP A 208 -17.30 -0.29 -1.44
N GLU A 209 -17.02 0.15 -0.21
CA GLU A 209 -17.00 -0.72 0.97
C GLU A 209 -18.42 -1.14 1.36
N LYS A 210 -19.41 -0.24 1.24
CA LYS A 210 -20.84 -0.59 1.37
C LYS A 210 -21.25 -1.65 0.34
N ARG A 211 -20.89 -1.48 -0.94
CA ARG A 211 -21.15 -2.46 -2.02
C ARG A 211 -20.46 -3.80 -1.77
N ARG A 212 -19.21 -3.79 -1.30
CA ARG A 212 -18.45 -5.02 -0.98
C ARG A 212 -19.04 -5.77 0.21
N ASN A 213 -19.47 -5.06 1.25
CA ASN A 213 -20.14 -5.66 2.40
C ASN A 213 -21.52 -6.23 2.03
N LYS A 214 -22.29 -5.55 1.17
CA LYS A 214 -23.54 -6.09 0.59
C LYS A 214 -23.29 -7.38 -0.19
N ARG A 215 -22.25 -7.42 -1.04
CA ARG A 215 -21.83 -8.64 -1.76
C ARG A 215 -21.36 -9.76 -0.84
N LYS A 216 -20.72 -9.45 0.30
CA LYS A 216 -20.23 -10.44 1.26
C LYS A 216 -21.38 -11.03 2.10
N ARG A 217 -22.36 -10.21 2.49
CA ARG A 217 -23.61 -10.67 3.12
C ARG A 217 -24.38 -11.63 2.22
N ARG A 218 -24.61 -11.27 0.96
CA ARG A 218 -25.23 -12.14 -0.07
C ARG A 218 -24.47 -13.44 -0.39
N ARG A 219 -23.22 -13.59 0.06
CA ARG A 219 -22.44 -14.84 -0.10
C ARG A 219 -22.44 -15.70 1.16
N THR A 220 -22.77 -15.12 2.31
CA THR A 220 -22.78 -15.79 3.61
C THR A 220 -24.20 -16.24 3.95
N GLU A 221 -25.19 -15.46 3.53
CA GLU A 221 -26.59 -15.86 3.39
C GLU A 221 -26.71 -16.59 2.05
N GLY A 222 -26.81 -17.92 2.07
CA GLY A 222 -26.98 -18.71 0.86
C GLY A 222 -28.25 -18.33 0.11
N GLU A 223 -28.17 -18.28 -1.22
CA GLU A 223 -29.31 -18.22 -2.13
C GLU A 223 -30.24 -19.43 -1.88
N SER A 224 -31.27 -19.21 -1.08
CA SER A 224 -32.49 -20.02 -1.06
C SER A 224 -33.66 -19.14 -0.62
N GLU A 225 -33.96 -18.11 -1.43
CA GLU A 225 -35.28 -17.49 -1.40
C GLU A 225 -35.79 -17.41 -2.85
N VAL A 226 -36.86 -18.14 -3.07
CA VAL A 226 -37.71 -18.09 -4.25
C VAL A 226 -38.22 -16.64 -4.39
N PRO A 227 -38.21 -16.03 -5.58
CA PRO A 227 -38.75 -14.68 -5.74
C PRO A 227 -40.28 -14.74 -5.62
N ASP A 228 -40.81 -14.30 -4.47
CA ASP A 228 -42.23 -13.99 -4.35
C ASP A 228 -42.45 -12.56 -4.85
N GLU A 229 -43.01 -12.45 -6.05
CA GLU A 229 -43.46 -11.20 -6.66
C GLU A 229 -44.74 -10.71 -5.95
N SER A 230 -44.65 -10.22 -4.71
CA SER A 230 -45.75 -9.51 -4.06
C SER A 230 -45.34 -8.88 -2.72
N ALA A 231 -44.61 -7.76 -2.74
CA ALA A 231 -44.65 -6.77 -1.66
C ALA A 231 -44.07 -5.43 -2.13
N GLY A 232 -44.94 -4.53 -2.57
CA GLY A 232 -44.64 -3.10 -2.47
C GLY A 232 -44.72 -2.67 -1.01
N SER A 233 -43.69 -1.96 -0.55
CA SER A 233 -43.62 -1.18 0.70
C SER A 233 -42.16 -0.76 0.90
N SER A 234 -41.72 0.32 0.25
CA SER A 234 -41.26 1.53 0.95
C SER A 234 -40.12 1.27 1.95
N GLU A 235 -38.88 1.40 1.49
CA GLU A 235 -37.81 1.94 2.31
C GLU A 235 -37.20 3.09 1.51
N GLU A 236 -37.82 4.25 1.71
CA GLU A 236 -37.18 5.53 1.54
C GLU A 236 -35.92 5.48 2.44
N ASP A 237 -34.73 5.35 1.84
CA ASP A 237 -33.50 5.74 2.51
C ASP A 237 -33.58 7.27 2.59
N GLU A 238 -34.32 7.74 3.61
CA GLU A 238 -34.23 9.08 4.11
C GLU A 238 -32.75 9.29 4.47
N SER A 239 -32.04 10.03 3.64
CA SER A 239 -31.02 10.91 4.15
C SER A 239 -31.74 11.87 5.10
N GLU A 240 -31.95 11.44 6.34
CA GLU A 240 -32.29 12.30 7.45
C GLU A 240 -31.11 13.27 7.62
N ASP A 241 -31.12 14.33 6.82
CA ASP A 241 -30.60 15.64 7.20
C ASP A 241 -31.49 16.15 8.35
N GLY A 242 -31.39 15.45 9.49
CA GLY A 242 -32.05 15.79 10.75
C GLY A 242 -31.36 17.00 11.35
N ASP A 243 -31.74 18.16 10.85
CA ASP A 243 -31.38 19.47 11.38
C ASP A 243 -32.14 19.68 12.70
N GLY A 244 -31.55 19.23 13.81
CA GLY A 244 -32.02 19.55 15.16
C GLY A 244 -32.08 18.39 16.15
N ASP A 245 -30.95 18.07 16.79
CA ASP A 245 -30.96 17.56 18.17
C ASP A 245 -29.66 17.95 18.88
N GLY A 246 -29.73 18.27 20.17
CA GLY A 246 -28.64 18.81 21.01
C GLY A 246 -27.52 17.81 21.33
N GLY A 247 -27.20 16.91 20.40
CA GLY A 247 -26.13 15.92 20.49
C GLY A 247 -24.74 16.49 20.18
N ALA A 248 -23.70 15.79 20.62
CA ALA A 248 -22.32 16.15 20.32
C ALA A 248 -22.08 16.20 18.79
N PRO A 249 -21.27 17.16 18.29
CA PRO A 249 -21.09 17.37 16.86
C PRO A 249 -20.48 16.12 16.19
N ARG A 250 -21.18 15.56 15.19
CA ARG A 250 -20.72 14.40 14.41
C ARG A 250 -19.84 14.86 13.25
N ILE A 251 -18.89 14.02 12.83
CA ILE A 251 -18.13 14.28 11.61
C ILE A 251 -18.97 13.86 10.41
N ILE A 252 -19.18 14.79 9.48
CA ILE A 252 -19.91 14.58 8.22
C ILE A 252 -18.96 14.35 7.05
N GLU A 253 -17.72 14.88 7.12
CA GLU A 253 -16.71 14.67 6.09
C GLU A 253 -15.31 14.58 6.70
N PHE A 254 -14.50 13.67 6.15
CA PHE A 254 -13.08 13.56 6.45
C PHE A 254 -12.35 13.25 5.13
N SER A 255 -11.63 14.24 4.57
CA SER A 255 -11.02 14.12 3.25
C SER A 255 -9.59 14.68 3.24
N SER A 256 -8.75 14.12 2.36
CA SER A 256 -7.45 14.70 2.06
C SER A 256 -7.58 15.68 0.90
N LYS A 257 -6.91 16.84 1.00
CA LYS A 257 -6.91 17.89 -0.03
C LYS A 257 -5.76 17.80 -1.01
N ASP A 258 -4.80 16.91 -0.76
CA ASP A 258 -3.57 16.77 -1.53
C ASP A 258 -3.24 15.29 -1.79
N ALA A 259 -2.42 15.02 -2.81
CA ALA A 259 -2.07 13.65 -3.17
C ALA A 259 -1.15 12.96 -2.14
N GLU A 260 -0.49 13.69 -1.23
CA GLU A 260 0.40 13.13 -0.19
C GLU A 260 -0.32 12.83 1.14
N ALA A 261 -1.60 13.23 1.24
CA ALA A 261 -2.37 13.24 2.47
C ALA A 261 -1.72 14.03 3.61
N LYS A 262 -0.99 15.11 3.28
CA LYS A 262 -0.43 16.05 4.26
C LYS A 262 -1.44 17.10 4.71
N GLN A 263 -2.45 17.39 3.90
CA GLN A 263 -3.50 18.33 4.21
C GLN A 263 -4.82 17.56 4.36
N ILE A 264 -5.33 17.56 5.59
CA ILE A 264 -6.58 16.88 5.95
C ILE A 264 -7.62 17.94 6.27
N GLU A 265 -8.82 17.76 5.75
CA GLU A 265 -10.00 18.54 6.09
C GLU A 265 -11.03 17.68 6.82
N VAL A 266 -11.59 18.24 7.89
CA VAL A 266 -12.63 17.61 8.70
C VAL A 266 -13.79 18.57 8.81
N ASN A 267 -15.00 18.11 8.46
CA ASN A 267 -16.24 18.86 8.59
C ASN A 267 -17.13 18.21 9.64
N TRP A 268 -17.71 19.03 10.53
CA TRP A 268 -18.67 18.60 11.53
C TRP A 268 -20.09 19.05 11.19
N SER A 269 -21.08 18.34 11.75
CA SER A 269 -22.51 18.61 11.55
C SER A 269 -22.95 19.98 12.08
N ASN A 270 -22.21 20.56 13.04
CA ASN A 270 -22.47 21.89 13.59
C ASN A 270 -21.90 23.04 12.73
N GLY A 271 -21.33 22.73 11.55
CA GLY A 271 -20.70 23.71 10.67
C GLY A 271 -19.25 24.05 11.03
N ASP A 272 -18.66 23.44 12.06
CA ASP A 272 -17.23 23.58 12.32
C ASP A 272 -16.41 22.92 11.20
N LEU A 273 -15.28 23.52 10.87
CA LEU A 273 -14.34 23.05 9.85
C LEU A 273 -12.92 23.05 10.44
N CYS A 274 -12.18 21.97 10.24
CA CYS A 274 -10.78 21.85 10.65
C CYS A 274 -9.91 21.55 9.46
N ARG A 275 -8.80 22.27 9.35
CA ARG A 275 -7.73 21.98 8.40
C ARG A 275 -6.44 21.68 9.15
N ILE A 276 -5.91 20.50 8.89
CA ILE A 276 -4.74 19.95 9.54
C ILE A 276 -3.64 19.79 8.49
N VAL A 277 -2.44 20.26 8.83
CA VAL A 277 -1.22 20.05 8.06
C VAL A 277 -0.33 19.09 8.83
N LEU A 278 0.08 18.02 8.17
CA LEU A 278 0.96 16.99 8.68
C LEU A 278 2.37 17.13 8.09
N ASP A 279 3.37 16.77 8.88
CA ASP A 279 4.75 16.61 8.41
C ASP A 279 4.99 15.23 7.75
N ASP A 280 6.25 14.99 7.41
CA ASP A 280 6.70 13.71 6.86
C ASP A 280 6.64 12.56 7.87
N ASP A 281 6.65 12.82 9.18
CA ASP A 281 6.56 11.82 10.25
C ASP A 281 5.11 11.51 10.68
N GLY A 282 4.16 12.30 10.21
CA GLY A 282 2.73 12.21 10.55
C GLY A 282 2.35 12.97 11.82
N GLU A 283 3.22 13.87 12.30
CA GLU A 283 2.90 14.84 13.35
C GLU A 283 2.14 16.03 12.75
N ILE A 284 1.34 16.69 13.59
CA ILE A 284 0.51 17.85 13.22
C ILE A 284 1.36 19.12 13.37
N GLU A 285 1.84 19.67 12.25
CA GLU A 285 2.54 20.95 12.23
C GLU A 285 1.60 22.12 12.49
N LYS A 286 0.41 22.07 11.89
CA LYS A 286 -0.54 23.19 11.92
C LYS A 286 -1.97 22.70 11.92
N CYS A 287 -2.78 23.32 12.77
CA CYS A 287 -4.22 23.16 12.80
C CYS A 287 -4.90 24.53 12.68
N VAL A 288 -5.96 24.60 11.89
CA VAL A 288 -6.84 25.77 11.81
C VAL A 288 -8.28 25.30 11.94
N MET A 289 -8.98 25.84 12.93
CA MET A 289 -10.41 25.62 13.13
C MET A 289 -11.18 26.86 12.65
N PHE A 290 -12.31 26.63 12.00
CA PHE A 290 -13.31 27.62 11.68
C PHE A 290 -14.60 27.21 12.39
N GLY A 291 -15.23 28.14 13.10
CA GLY A 291 -16.54 27.89 13.70
C GLY A 291 -17.66 27.97 12.65
N ALA A 292 -18.88 27.65 13.06
CA ALA A 292 -20.09 27.70 12.22
C ALA A 292 -20.30 29.05 11.48
N ASN A 293 -19.78 30.15 12.01
CA ASN A 293 -19.85 31.49 11.39
C ASN A 293 -18.76 31.73 10.33
N GLY A 294 -17.94 30.72 10.02
CA GLY A 294 -16.81 30.81 9.09
C GLY A 294 -15.62 31.61 9.64
N GLN A 295 -15.68 32.12 10.87
CA GLN A 295 -14.57 32.82 11.49
C GLN A 295 -13.57 31.83 12.10
N ARG A 296 -12.30 32.21 12.03
CA ARG A 296 -11.22 31.41 12.58
C ARG A 296 -11.28 31.39 14.11
N ASP A 297 -11.39 30.19 14.67
CA ASP A 297 -11.32 29.98 16.12
C ASP A 297 -9.90 29.56 16.52
N ALA A 298 -9.11 30.53 16.98
CA ALA A 298 -7.75 30.27 17.42
C ALA A 298 -7.68 29.53 18.76
N ALA A 299 -8.70 29.62 19.62
CA ALA A 299 -8.72 28.95 20.90
C ALA A 299 -9.00 27.46 20.71
N ALA A 300 -10.02 27.12 19.92
CA ALA A 300 -10.32 25.73 19.56
C ALA A 300 -9.16 25.06 18.81
N ALA A 301 -8.49 25.79 17.90
CA ALA A 301 -7.33 25.25 17.19
C ALA A 301 -6.16 24.93 18.13
N ARG A 302 -5.88 25.79 19.12
CA ARG A 302 -4.83 25.55 20.13
C ARG A 302 -5.17 24.37 21.04
N ASP A 303 -6.41 24.30 21.52
CA ASP A 303 -6.86 23.19 22.36
C ASP A 303 -6.76 21.86 21.60
N PHE A 304 -7.17 21.84 20.33
CA PHE A 304 -7.04 20.65 19.47
C PHE A 304 -5.58 20.24 19.28
N GLN A 305 -4.69 21.18 18.96
CA GLN A 305 -3.27 20.88 18.70
C GLN A 305 -2.50 20.45 19.96
N GLN A 306 -2.89 20.93 21.15
CA GLN A 306 -2.30 20.46 22.41
C GLN A 306 -2.68 19.01 22.74
N ARG A 307 -3.86 18.57 22.27
CA ARG A 307 -4.40 17.23 22.56
C ARG A 307 -4.00 16.20 21.51
N VAL A 308 -3.86 16.62 20.25
CA VAL A 308 -3.47 15.76 19.15
C VAL A 308 -2.15 16.23 18.59
N THR A 309 -1.12 15.43 18.84
CA THR A 309 0.21 15.67 18.26
C THR A 309 0.39 14.89 16.96
N ARG A 310 -0.17 13.67 16.88
CA ARG A 310 0.08 12.74 15.76
C ARG A 310 -1.20 12.25 15.09
N VAL A 311 -1.10 11.96 13.80
CA VAL A 311 -2.23 11.51 12.96
C VAL A 311 -2.91 10.25 13.51
N ASP A 312 -2.16 9.31 14.08
CA ASP A 312 -2.70 8.06 14.65
C ASP A 312 -3.56 8.30 15.91
N ARG A 313 -3.38 9.45 16.59
CA ARG A 313 -4.16 9.84 17.78
C ARG A 313 -5.36 10.71 17.46
N LEU A 314 -5.56 11.08 16.18
CA LEU A 314 -6.74 11.83 15.76
C LEU A 314 -8.03 11.09 16.12
N GLN A 315 -8.01 9.75 16.10
CA GLN A 315 -9.17 8.92 16.40
C GLN A 315 -9.69 9.15 17.82
N ASP A 316 -8.80 9.16 18.80
CA ASP A 316 -9.15 9.31 20.21
C ASP A 316 -9.70 10.71 20.50
N ALA A 317 -9.06 11.74 19.95
CA ALA A 317 -9.49 13.12 20.15
C ALA A 317 -10.84 13.42 19.49
N ILE A 318 -11.09 12.85 18.31
CA ILE A 318 -12.36 12.98 17.62
C ILE A 318 -13.48 12.25 18.37
N ARG A 319 -13.26 11.01 18.84
CA ARG A 319 -14.24 10.29 19.66
C ARG A 319 -14.64 11.09 20.90
N ARG A 320 -13.70 11.76 21.56
CA ARG A 320 -13.99 12.62 22.72
C ARG A 320 -14.78 13.87 22.35
N LYS A 321 -14.46 14.52 21.23
CA LYS A 321 -15.25 15.67 20.71
C LYS A 321 -16.68 15.26 20.33
N GLN A 322 -16.88 14.00 19.97
CA GLN A 322 -18.19 13.40 19.72
C GLN A 322 -18.88 12.84 21.00
N GLY A 323 -18.29 13.02 22.19
CA GLY A 323 -18.85 12.49 23.44
C GLY A 323 -18.93 10.97 23.51
N LEU A 324 -18.10 10.27 22.73
CA LEU A 324 -18.22 8.84 22.40
C LEU A 324 -17.26 7.92 23.19
N GLU A 325 -16.72 8.33 24.35
CA GLU A 325 -15.92 7.42 25.19
C GLU A 325 -16.73 6.76 26.32
N PRO A 326 -16.49 5.46 26.62
CA PRO A 326 -16.82 4.87 27.91
C PRO A 326 -15.85 5.39 28.99
N ALA A 327 -16.33 5.43 30.23
CA ALA A 327 -15.60 5.87 31.42
C ALA A 327 -14.25 5.14 31.64
#